data_AF-A0A1Y4DAX8-F1
#
_entry.id   AF-A0A1Y4DAX8-F1
#
_cell.length_a   1.000
_cell.length_b   1.000
_cell.length_c   1.000
_cell.angle_alpha   90.00
_cell.angle_beta   90.00
_cell.angle_gamma   90.00
#
_symmetry.space_group_name_H-M   'P 1'
#
loop_
_entity.id
_entity.type
_entity.pdbx_description
1 polymer ?
#
loop_
_entity_poly.entity_id
_entity_poly.type
_entity_poly.pdbx_seq_one_letter_code
_entity_poly.pdbx_strand_id
1 'polypeptide(L)'
;MEDKLVTLAILTYSKAQILQSVLENEGIESYIHNVNLIQPVISAGVRVRIKESDLPKALKVIESSSWLSSEILHEESPKPVGSPQVLIPVDFSDYSLKACEFGFHLAERMQAEVVLLHVHFTPIYMPSLQYATDHFDVPAVENIPSIKSMLEDVHQKINKLTQDIDKKMEEGTCPRVKYTCILREGIPEEEILSYARHERPLIIVMGTRGEHQKDLELIGSVTAEVIERSPTFVYAIPERAPSKPIEDIHKVALFTSFDQRDLIAFDSLITTFKDNQFEVTFIHINSHEEKRKWNEITLAGIKEYFKKQYPDIEFNYLSVDEEYLLDNLDRFVQENQIDVICTSNYKRNIFARLFNPSIARKMLFHSNTPLLIIK
;
A
#
# COMPACT_ATOMS: atom_id res chain seq x y z
N MET A 1 3.64 -13.69 42.98
CA MET A 1 3.65 -12.92 41.72
C MET A 1 3.75 -13.97 40.64
N GLU A 2 2.70 -14.14 39.83
CA GLU A 2 2.75 -15.05 38.68
C GLU A 2 3.76 -14.51 37.66
N ASP A 3 4.64 -15.38 37.15
CA ASP A 3 5.63 -15.02 36.14
C ASP A 3 4.92 -14.57 34.85
N LYS A 4 4.77 -13.26 34.68
CA LYS A 4 4.09 -12.67 33.54
C LYS A 4 4.91 -12.92 32.27
N LEU A 5 4.33 -13.67 31.33
CA LEU A 5 4.96 -13.94 30.03
C LEU A 5 4.74 -12.77 29.06
N VAL A 6 5.80 -12.33 28.40
CA VAL A 6 5.76 -11.33 27.31
C VAL A 6 6.06 -11.99 25.97
N THR A 7 5.59 -11.40 24.88
CA THR A 7 5.92 -11.86 23.52
C THR A 7 7.24 -11.25 23.11
N LEU A 8 8.24 -12.08 22.82
CA LEU A 8 9.54 -11.66 22.32
C LEU A 8 9.51 -11.49 20.79
N ALA A 9 8.90 -12.43 20.07
CA ALA A 9 8.82 -12.41 18.61
C ALA A 9 7.58 -13.17 18.09
N ILE A 10 7.15 -12.87 16.87
CA ILE A 10 6.14 -13.64 16.11
C ILE A 10 6.81 -14.14 14.84
N LEU A 11 6.94 -15.46 14.70
CA LEU A 11 7.77 -16.09 13.67
C LEU A 11 7.04 -17.27 13.01
N THR A 12 7.53 -17.76 11.87
CA THR A 12 7.12 -19.09 11.39
C THR A 12 7.49 -20.15 12.44
N TYR A 13 6.79 -21.29 12.45
CA TYR A 13 7.05 -22.34 13.43
C TYR A 13 8.52 -22.81 13.43
N SER A 14 9.12 -22.97 12.25
CA SER A 14 10.54 -23.34 12.12
C SER A 14 11.48 -22.29 12.72
N LYS A 15 11.28 -21.00 12.40
CA LYS A 15 12.09 -19.90 12.97
C LYS A 15 11.87 -19.76 14.49
N ALA A 16 10.66 -20.01 14.97
CA ALA A 16 10.36 -19.99 16.40
C ALA A 16 11.09 -21.11 17.16
N GLN A 17 11.20 -22.32 16.59
CA GLN A 17 11.98 -23.41 17.19
C GLN A 17 13.47 -23.08 17.26
N ILE A 18 14.00 -22.42 16.22
CA ILE A 18 15.39 -21.96 16.19
C ILE A 18 15.63 -20.91 17.30
N LEU A 19 14.79 -19.88 17.37
CA LEU A 19 14.90 -18.85 18.40
C LEU A 19 14.74 -19.44 19.81
N GLN A 20 13.78 -20.35 20.02
CA GLN A 20 13.59 -21.04 21.28
C GLN A 20 14.84 -21.80 21.72
N SER A 21 15.46 -22.56 20.80
CA SER A 21 16.68 -23.32 21.09
C SER A 21 17.85 -22.41 21.50
N VAL A 22 17.97 -21.24 20.87
CA VAL A 22 19.03 -20.27 21.20
C VAL A 22 18.78 -19.63 22.56
N LEU A 23 17.55 -19.24 22.86
CA LEU A 23 17.20 -18.69 24.18
C LEU A 23 17.42 -19.70 25.29
N GLU A 24 17.02 -20.96 25.09
CA GLU A 24 17.20 -22.03 26.06
C GLU A 24 18.68 -22.34 26.33
N ASN A 25 19.53 -22.32 25.30
CA ASN A 25 20.99 -22.45 25.46
C ASN A 25 21.61 -21.31 26.29
N GLU A 26 21.04 -20.11 26.21
CA GLU A 26 21.42 -18.96 27.03
C GLU A 26 20.74 -18.96 28.41
N GLY A 27 20.02 -20.03 28.76
CA GLY A 27 19.32 -20.20 30.04
C GLY A 27 18.09 -19.30 30.19
N ILE A 28 17.43 -18.96 29.08
CA ILE A 28 16.18 -18.21 29.05
C ILE A 28 15.05 -19.17 28.67
N GLU A 29 14.11 -19.36 29.59
CA GLU A 29 12.95 -20.22 29.35
C GLU A 29 12.00 -19.54 28.35
N SER A 30 11.62 -20.26 27.28
CA SER A 30 10.73 -19.73 26.25
C SER A 30 9.65 -20.71 25.81
N TYR A 31 8.51 -20.19 25.35
CA TYR A 31 7.32 -20.96 25.00
C TYR A 31 6.79 -20.55 23.62
N ILE A 32 6.48 -21.52 22.76
CA ILE A 32 5.88 -21.28 21.46
C ILE A 32 4.35 -21.41 21.56
N HIS A 33 3.63 -20.33 21.26
CA HIS A 33 2.16 -20.31 21.25
C HIS A 33 1.60 -20.02 19.84
N ASN A 34 0.67 -20.84 19.37
CA ASN A 34 0.01 -20.65 18.07
C ASN A 34 -0.90 -19.41 18.08
N VAL A 35 -0.86 -18.63 16.99
CA VAL A 35 -1.65 -17.39 16.86
C VAL A 35 -3.05 -17.65 16.26
N ASN A 36 -3.30 -18.80 15.61
CA ASN A 36 -4.61 -19.18 15.04
C ASN A 36 -4.92 -20.67 15.27
N LEU A 37 -6.08 -20.97 15.88
CA LEU A 37 -6.59 -22.34 16.08
C LEU A 37 -7.71 -22.72 15.07
N ILE A 38 -8.10 -21.83 14.15
CA ILE A 38 -9.39 -21.95 13.45
C ILE A 38 -9.28 -22.24 11.94
N GLN A 39 -8.17 -21.99 11.23
CA GLN A 39 -7.99 -22.46 9.84
C GLN A 39 -6.52 -22.65 9.41
N PRO A 40 -6.20 -23.63 8.53
CA PRO A 40 -4.85 -23.88 8.04
C PRO A 40 -4.59 -23.07 6.76
N VAL A 41 -3.90 -21.93 6.89
CA VAL A 41 -3.25 -21.26 5.76
C VAL A 41 -1.75 -21.32 6.01
N ILE A 42 -0.98 -21.65 4.98
CA ILE A 42 0.48 -21.74 5.01
C ILE A 42 1.03 -20.42 5.58
N SER A 43 1.88 -20.55 6.61
CA SER A 43 2.45 -19.55 7.52
C SER A 43 1.50 -18.84 8.51
N ALA A 44 0.89 -19.60 9.43
CA ALA A 44 0.44 -19.03 10.70
C ALA A 44 1.68 -18.73 11.57
N GLY A 45 1.96 -17.43 11.82
CA GLY A 45 2.99 -17.05 12.78
C GLY A 45 2.69 -17.61 14.17
N VAL A 46 3.73 -17.99 14.91
CA VAL A 46 3.67 -18.45 16.31
C VAL A 46 4.43 -17.45 17.18
N ARG A 47 3.94 -17.22 18.40
CA ARG A 47 4.56 -16.32 19.38
C ARG A 47 5.61 -17.07 20.18
N VAL A 48 6.85 -16.57 20.19
CA VAL A 48 7.85 -16.97 21.18
C VAL A 48 7.68 -16.07 22.39
N ARG A 49 7.32 -16.65 23.54
CA ARG A 49 7.08 -15.94 24.80
C ARG A 49 8.14 -16.30 25.82
N ILE A 50 8.57 -15.32 26.60
CA ILE A 50 9.55 -15.46 27.69
C ILE A 50 9.00 -14.81 28.95
N LYS A 51 9.62 -15.05 30.11
CA LYS A 51 9.31 -14.30 31.32
C LYS A 51 9.69 -12.83 31.13
N GLU A 52 8.86 -11.91 31.61
CA GLU A 52 9.11 -10.45 31.51
C GLU A 52 10.46 -10.05 32.14
N SER A 53 10.89 -10.76 33.19
CA SER A 53 12.20 -10.57 33.84
C SER A 53 13.39 -10.86 32.91
N ASP A 54 13.22 -11.73 31.92
CA ASP A 54 14.31 -12.18 31.04
C ASP A 54 14.43 -11.33 29.77
N LEU A 55 13.51 -10.38 29.55
CA LEU A 55 13.45 -9.56 28.34
C LEU A 55 14.77 -8.82 28.03
N PRO A 56 15.45 -8.14 28.99
CA PRO A 56 16.71 -7.47 28.69
C PRO A 56 17.82 -8.43 28.24
N LYS A 57 17.84 -9.64 28.82
CA LYS A 57 18.83 -10.68 28.47
C LYS A 57 18.52 -11.26 27.09
N ALA A 58 17.24 -11.53 26.81
CA ALA A 58 16.79 -12.07 25.52
C ALA A 58 17.07 -11.11 24.35
N LEU A 59 16.87 -9.80 24.54
CA LEU A 59 17.19 -8.80 23.52
C LEU A 59 18.69 -8.78 23.21
N LYS A 60 19.54 -8.86 24.25
CA LYS A 60 21.00 -8.94 24.06
C LYS A 60 21.44 -10.20 23.32
N VAL A 61 20.78 -11.33 23.56
CA VAL A 61 21.03 -12.60 22.84
C VAL A 61 20.70 -12.45 21.36
N ILE A 62 19.56 -11.82 21.03
CA ILE A 62 19.14 -11.56 19.65
C ILE A 62 20.13 -10.60 18.95
N GLU A 63 20.53 -9.52 19.62
CA GLU A 63 21.47 -8.52 19.07
C GLU A 63 22.88 -9.09 18.84
N SER A 64 23.37 -9.95 19.75
CA SER A 64 24.70 -10.55 19.64
C SER A 64 24.80 -11.65 18.59
N SER A 65 23.65 -12.22 18.19
CA SER A 65 23.58 -13.27 17.19
C SER A 65 23.29 -12.66 15.82
N SER A 66 24.34 -12.20 15.12
CA SER A 66 24.19 -11.45 13.87
C SER A 66 23.40 -12.18 12.78
N TRP A 67 23.36 -13.52 12.82
CA TRP A 67 22.58 -14.37 11.92
C TRP A 67 21.08 -14.41 12.30
N LEU A 68 20.76 -14.37 13.61
CA LEU A 68 19.39 -14.29 14.12
C LEU A 68 18.81 -12.92 13.85
N SER A 69 19.55 -11.83 14.06
CA SER A 69 19.08 -10.49 13.69
C SER A 69 18.75 -10.40 12.21
N SER A 70 19.55 -11.02 11.33
CA SER A 70 19.25 -11.06 9.90
C SER A 70 18.06 -11.95 9.54
N GLU A 71 17.91 -13.14 10.13
CA GLU A 71 16.81 -14.06 9.77
C GLU A 71 15.48 -13.79 10.50
N ILE A 72 15.50 -13.12 11.65
CA ILE A 72 14.34 -12.82 12.51
C ILE A 72 13.80 -11.41 12.22
N LEU A 73 14.67 -10.43 11.97
CA LEU A 73 14.25 -9.04 11.69
C LEU A 73 14.14 -8.74 10.19
N HIS A 74 14.88 -9.47 9.35
CA HIS A 74 14.65 -9.45 7.92
C HIS A 74 13.98 -10.77 7.52
N GLU A 75 12.72 -10.69 7.11
CA GLU A 75 12.32 -11.58 6.04
C GLU A 75 13.37 -11.38 4.94
N GLU A 76 14.15 -12.41 4.60
CA GLU A 76 14.68 -12.49 3.24
C GLU A 76 13.47 -12.68 2.33
N SER A 77 12.76 -11.58 2.15
CA SER A 77 11.84 -11.37 1.06
C SER A 77 12.73 -11.59 -0.18
N PRO A 78 12.45 -12.57 -1.07
CA PRO A 78 13.27 -12.83 -2.25
C PRO A 78 13.65 -11.52 -2.93
N LYS A 79 14.94 -11.27 -3.12
CA LYS A 79 15.42 -10.04 -3.77
C LYS A 79 14.67 -9.89 -5.10
N PRO A 80 14.13 -8.70 -5.42
CA PRO A 80 13.48 -8.49 -6.70
C PRO A 80 14.45 -8.89 -7.81
N VAL A 81 14.04 -9.85 -8.63
CA VAL A 81 14.83 -10.36 -9.75
C VAL A 81 14.62 -9.38 -10.90
N GLY A 82 15.30 -8.24 -10.87
CA GLY A 82 15.15 -7.23 -11.93
C GLY A 82 15.56 -5.82 -11.52
N SER A 83 15.50 -4.90 -12.49
CA SER A 83 15.56 -3.46 -12.25
C SER A 83 14.38 -3.01 -11.38
N PRO A 84 14.51 -1.95 -10.57
CA PRO A 84 13.38 -1.41 -9.81
C PRO A 84 12.23 -1.01 -10.75
N GLN A 85 10.99 -1.21 -10.33
CA GLN A 85 9.81 -1.00 -11.16
C GLN A 85 8.76 -0.11 -10.50
N VAL A 86 8.12 0.73 -11.31
CA VAL A 86 6.83 1.37 -11.01
C VAL A 86 5.75 0.64 -11.80
N LEU A 87 4.81 0.01 -11.09
CA LEU A 87 3.68 -0.68 -11.72
C LEU A 87 2.52 0.29 -11.92
N ILE A 88 2.00 0.36 -13.14
CA ILE A 88 0.85 1.21 -13.48
C ILE A 88 -0.23 0.33 -14.10
N PRO A 89 -1.28 -0.03 -13.35
CA PRO A 89 -2.46 -0.66 -13.92
C PRO A 89 -3.19 0.31 -14.85
N VAL A 90 -3.51 -0.13 -16.07
CA VAL A 90 -4.16 0.70 -17.09
C VAL A 90 -5.46 0.08 -17.56
N ASP A 91 -6.48 0.90 -17.74
CA ASP A 91 -7.81 0.54 -18.25
C ASP A 91 -8.27 1.47 -19.37
N PHE A 92 -7.37 2.34 -19.86
CA PHE A 92 -7.61 3.34 -20.91
C PHE A 92 -8.60 4.45 -20.56
N SER A 93 -9.03 4.54 -19.30
CA SER A 93 -9.78 5.69 -18.80
C SER A 93 -8.87 6.89 -18.53
N ASP A 94 -9.44 8.09 -18.50
CA ASP A 94 -8.70 9.31 -18.15
C ASP A 94 -7.99 9.21 -16.78
N TYR A 95 -8.57 8.42 -15.86
CA TYR A 95 -7.98 8.13 -14.55
C TYR A 95 -6.67 7.35 -14.65
N SER A 96 -6.64 6.29 -15.47
CA SER A 96 -5.40 5.52 -15.65
C SER A 96 -4.37 6.26 -16.49
N LEU A 97 -4.80 7.09 -17.46
CA LEU A 97 -3.88 7.94 -18.22
C LEU A 97 -3.21 9.01 -17.37
N LYS A 98 -3.94 9.62 -16.43
CA LYS A 98 -3.37 10.53 -15.45
C LYS A 98 -2.39 9.82 -14.51
N ALA A 99 -2.71 8.60 -14.10
CA ALA A 99 -1.81 7.76 -13.31
C ALA A 99 -0.55 7.37 -14.10
N CYS A 100 -0.66 7.11 -15.40
CA CYS A 100 0.48 6.91 -16.29
C CYS A 100 1.40 8.13 -16.26
N GLU A 101 0.89 9.33 -16.55
CA GLU A 101 1.69 10.56 -16.59
C GLU A 101 2.50 10.75 -15.30
N PHE A 102 1.84 10.70 -14.15
CA PHE A 102 2.51 10.79 -12.85
C PHE A 102 3.52 9.64 -12.63
N GLY A 103 3.15 8.42 -12.98
CA GLY A 103 3.98 7.23 -12.76
C GLY A 103 5.28 7.24 -13.58
N PHE A 104 5.29 7.83 -14.78
CA PHE A 104 6.52 8.02 -15.56
C PHE A 104 7.49 9.03 -14.89
N HIS A 105 6.98 10.16 -14.40
CA HIS A 105 7.77 11.12 -13.60
C HIS A 105 8.30 10.49 -12.31
N LEU A 106 7.46 9.74 -11.60
CA LEU A 106 7.89 9.04 -10.41
C LEU A 106 8.97 8.00 -10.73
N ALA A 107 8.84 7.25 -11.83
CA ALA A 107 9.82 6.26 -12.24
C ALA A 107 11.17 6.89 -12.60
N GLU A 108 11.18 8.03 -13.31
CA GLU A 108 12.42 8.78 -13.58
C GLU A 108 13.12 9.17 -12.28
N ARG A 109 12.36 9.71 -11.32
CA ARG A 109 12.90 10.13 -10.02
C ARG A 109 13.46 8.97 -9.21
N MET A 110 12.76 7.83 -9.22
CA MET A 110 13.17 6.62 -8.51
C MET A 110 14.21 5.78 -9.26
N GLN A 111 14.65 6.23 -10.45
CA GLN A 111 15.54 5.46 -11.34
C GLN A 111 15.01 4.05 -11.64
N ALA A 112 13.69 3.96 -11.83
CA ALA A 112 12.94 2.73 -12.04
C ALA A 112 12.43 2.62 -13.48
N GLU A 113 12.14 1.40 -13.91
CA GLU A 113 11.42 1.12 -15.16
C GLU A 113 9.91 1.17 -14.92
N VAL A 114 9.14 1.52 -15.94
CA VAL A 114 7.67 1.48 -15.87
C VAL A 114 7.13 0.16 -16.40
N VAL A 115 6.18 -0.43 -15.70
CA VAL A 115 5.39 -1.56 -16.17
C VAL A 115 3.94 -1.14 -16.29
N LEU A 116 3.45 -1.02 -17.52
CA LEU A 116 2.03 -0.83 -17.80
C LEU A 116 1.36 -2.21 -17.78
N LEU A 117 0.38 -2.40 -16.90
CA LEU A 117 -0.35 -3.67 -16.78
C LEU A 117 -1.81 -3.47 -17.16
N HIS A 118 -2.22 -4.03 -18.29
CA HIS A 118 -3.64 -4.12 -18.64
C HIS A 118 -4.15 -5.52 -18.32
N VAL A 119 -5.27 -5.61 -17.60
CA VAL A 119 -5.95 -6.87 -17.31
C VAL A 119 -7.30 -6.87 -18.01
N HIS A 120 -7.50 -7.82 -18.92
CA HIS A 120 -8.80 -8.03 -19.55
C HIS A 120 -9.49 -9.26 -18.98
N PHE A 121 -10.81 -9.22 -18.94
CA PHE A 121 -11.62 -10.36 -18.55
C PHE A 121 -12.22 -11.01 -19.79
N THR A 122 -11.89 -12.27 -20.06
CA THR A 122 -12.62 -13.06 -21.05
C THR A 122 -13.73 -13.82 -20.32
N PRO A 123 -15.02 -13.54 -20.57
CA PRO A 123 -16.08 -14.34 -19.98
C PRO A 123 -15.92 -15.79 -20.44
N ILE A 124 -15.80 -16.72 -19.48
CA ILE A 124 -15.71 -18.15 -19.74
C ILE A 124 -16.93 -18.54 -20.58
N TYR A 125 -16.68 -19.02 -21.80
CA TYR A 125 -17.68 -19.67 -22.61
C TYR A 125 -18.10 -20.94 -21.85
N MET A 126 -19.25 -20.95 -21.17
CA MET A 126 -19.83 -22.20 -20.67
C MET A 126 -20.38 -22.97 -21.87
N PRO A 127 -19.74 -24.07 -22.32
CA PRO A 127 -20.21 -24.84 -23.48
C PRO A 127 -21.54 -25.53 -23.18
N SER A 128 -21.91 -25.66 -21.90
CA SER A 128 -23.14 -26.32 -21.45
C SER A 128 -24.43 -25.58 -21.83
N LEU A 129 -24.36 -24.31 -22.26
CA LEU A 129 -25.55 -23.61 -22.73
C LEU A 129 -25.89 -23.90 -24.20
N GLN A 130 -25.00 -24.52 -24.98
CA GLN A 130 -25.34 -24.94 -26.36
C GLN A 130 -26.17 -26.23 -26.41
N TYR A 131 -26.15 -27.04 -25.34
CA TYR A 131 -26.97 -28.25 -25.25
C TYR A 131 -28.32 -28.00 -24.55
N ALA A 132 -28.57 -26.80 -24.01
CA ALA A 132 -29.80 -26.43 -23.33
C ALA A 132 -30.73 -25.54 -24.18
N THR A 133 -30.27 -25.05 -25.34
CA THR A 133 -31.01 -24.12 -26.21
C THR A 133 -31.95 -24.80 -27.20
N ASP A 134 -31.91 -26.13 -27.35
CA ASP A 134 -32.85 -26.82 -28.25
C ASP A 134 -34.30 -26.85 -27.69
N HIS A 135 -34.52 -26.47 -26.42
CA HIS A 135 -35.83 -26.55 -25.76
C HIS A 135 -36.31 -25.30 -25.04
N PHE A 136 -35.56 -24.19 -25.11
CA PHE A 136 -36.03 -22.91 -24.57
C PHE A 136 -35.75 -21.81 -25.60
N ASP A 137 -36.79 -21.04 -25.95
CA ASP A 137 -36.70 -19.76 -26.66
C ASP A 137 -35.91 -18.77 -25.79
N VAL A 138 -34.60 -18.97 -25.70
CA VAL A 138 -33.66 -18.00 -25.15
C VAL A 138 -33.33 -17.05 -26.30
N PRO A 139 -33.57 -15.74 -26.17
CA PRO A 139 -33.23 -14.77 -27.21
C PRO A 139 -31.76 -14.97 -27.60
N ALA A 140 -31.52 -15.16 -28.91
CA ALA A 140 -30.18 -15.24 -29.45
C ALA A 140 -29.36 -14.06 -28.92
N VAL A 141 -28.24 -14.36 -28.27
CA VAL A 141 -27.35 -13.32 -27.73
C VAL A 141 -26.55 -12.74 -28.91
N GLU A 142 -27.22 -11.98 -29.76
CA GLU A 142 -26.67 -11.38 -30.98
C GLU A 142 -25.68 -10.23 -30.69
N ASN A 143 -25.52 -9.83 -29.42
CA ASN A 143 -24.75 -8.65 -29.02
C ASN A 143 -23.54 -8.95 -28.12
N ILE A 144 -23.02 -10.19 -28.06
CA ILE A 144 -21.69 -10.43 -27.46
C ILE A 144 -20.64 -10.18 -28.56
N PRO A 145 -19.79 -9.15 -28.44
CA PRO A 145 -18.62 -9.01 -29.32
C PRO A 145 -17.83 -10.32 -29.29
N SER A 146 -17.43 -10.82 -30.45
CA SER A 146 -16.58 -11.99 -30.51
C SER A 146 -15.33 -11.76 -29.65
N ILE A 147 -14.84 -12.79 -28.96
CA ILE A 147 -13.60 -12.70 -28.16
C ILE A 147 -12.47 -12.11 -29.01
N LYS A 148 -12.43 -12.46 -30.30
CA LYS A 148 -11.49 -11.92 -31.27
C LYS A 148 -11.59 -10.40 -31.43
N SER A 149 -12.79 -9.84 -31.61
CA SER A 149 -12.96 -8.39 -31.72
C SER A 149 -12.59 -7.66 -30.43
N MET A 150 -12.91 -8.22 -29.25
CA MET A 150 -12.52 -7.63 -27.97
C MET A 150 -11.00 -7.57 -27.80
N LEU A 151 -10.28 -8.63 -28.16
CA LEU A 151 -8.81 -8.66 -28.11
C LEU A 151 -8.18 -7.71 -29.14
N GLU A 152 -8.77 -7.60 -30.34
CA GLU A 152 -8.35 -6.63 -31.36
C GLU A 152 -8.50 -5.20 -30.85
N ASP A 153 -9.62 -4.86 -30.21
CA ASP A 153 -9.86 -3.54 -29.61
C ASP A 153 -8.84 -3.23 -28.51
N VAL A 154 -8.54 -4.19 -27.63
CA VAL A 154 -7.52 -4.04 -26.58
C VAL A 154 -6.14 -3.80 -27.20
N HIS A 155 -5.75 -4.57 -28.21
CA HIS A 155 -4.48 -4.34 -28.91
C HIS A 155 -4.41 -2.95 -29.56
N GLN A 156 -5.50 -2.46 -30.15
CA GLN A 156 -5.55 -1.11 -30.70
C GLN A 156 -5.40 -0.03 -29.62
N LYS A 157 -6.10 -0.18 -28.48
CA LYS A 157 -5.99 0.75 -27.34
C LYS A 157 -4.57 0.77 -26.76
N ILE A 158 -3.93 -0.39 -26.61
CA ILE A 158 -2.52 -0.49 -26.16
C ILE A 158 -1.58 0.18 -27.15
N ASN A 159 -1.69 -0.13 -28.45
CA ASN A 159 -0.82 0.45 -29.47
C ASN A 159 -0.94 1.98 -29.49
N LYS A 160 -2.17 2.50 -29.39
CA LYS A 160 -2.40 3.93 -29.30
C LYS A 160 -1.74 4.53 -28.06
N LEU A 161 -1.94 3.92 -26.89
CA LEU A 161 -1.32 4.37 -25.64
C LEU A 161 0.21 4.43 -25.75
N THR A 162 0.84 3.38 -26.29
CA THR A 162 2.30 3.34 -26.46
C THR A 162 2.80 4.41 -27.44
N GLN A 163 2.09 4.63 -28.56
CA GLN A 163 2.42 5.68 -29.52
C GLN A 163 2.30 7.07 -28.91
N ASP A 164 1.25 7.31 -28.12
CA ASP A 164 1.04 8.58 -27.44
C ASP A 164 2.14 8.84 -26.38
N ILE A 165 2.58 7.80 -25.65
CA ILE A 165 3.70 7.88 -24.70
C ILE A 165 5.00 8.20 -25.43
N ASP A 166 5.34 7.44 -26.49
CA ASP A 166 6.58 7.62 -27.25
C ASP A 166 6.66 9.03 -27.84
N LYS A 167 5.54 9.51 -28.41
CA LYS A 167 5.43 10.87 -28.92
C LYS A 167 5.66 11.92 -27.82
N LYS A 168 5.05 11.75 -26.64
CA LYS A 168 5.27 12.66 -25.50
C LYS A 168 6.74 12.66 -25.03
N MET A 169 7.42 11.51 -25.10
CA MET A 169 8.85 11.41 -24.80
C MET A 169 9.74 12.10 -25.85
N GLU A 170 9.34 12.07 -27.12
CA GLU A 170 10.02 12.81 -28.20
C GLU A 170 9.83 14.33 -28.06
N GLU A 171 8.62 14.76 -27.70
CA GLU A 171 8.27 16.17 -27.46
C GLU A 171 8.83 16.71 -26.14
N GLY A 172 9.36 15.86 -25.26
CA GLY A 172 9.91 16.23 -23.96
C GLY A 172 8.85 16.58 -22.90
N THR A 173 7.59 16.18 -23.13
CA THR A 173 6.48 16.35 -22.18
C THR A 173 6.28 15.13 -21.27
N CYS A 174 6.98 14.03 -21.54
CA CYS A 174 7.07 12.85 -20.70
C CYS A 174 8.55 12.43 -20.54
N PRO A 175 8.99 12.03 -19.35
CA PRO A 175 10.34 11.52 -19.11
C PRO A 175 10.74 10.34 -20.00
N ARG A 176 12.02 10.28 -20.37
CA ARG A 176 12.57 9.15 -21.14
C ARG A 176 12.91 7.98 -20.22
N VAL A 177 11.89 7.25 -19.81
CA VAL A 177 11.99 6.08 -18.94
C VAL A 177 11.74 4.81 -19.75
N LYS A 178 12.54 3.76 -19.52
CA LYS A 178 12.27 2.45 -20.12
C LYS A 178 10.95 1.91 -19.57
N TYR A 179 10.06 1.52 -20.46
CA TYR A 179 8.77 0.94 -20.08
C TYR A 179 8.46 -0.33 -20.85
N THR A 180 7.62 -1.18 -20.26
CA THR A 180 7.05 -2.37 -20.89
C THR A 180 5.53 -2.38 -20.72
N CYS A 181 4.83 -2.98 -21.66
CA CYS A 181 3.38 -3.20 -21.56
C CYS A 181 3.10 -4.69 -21.45
N ILE A 182 2.37 -5.09 -20.40
CA ILE A 182 1.97 -6.45 -20.11
C ILE A 182 0.46 -6.54 -20.23
N LEU A 183 -0.01 -7.49 -21.04
CA LEU A 183 -1.41 -7.86 -21.13
C LEU A 183 -1.62 -9.15 -20.34
N ARG A 184 -2.58 -9.16 -19.40
CA ARG A 184 -2.99 -10.35 -18.67
C ARG A 184 -4.48 -10.59 -18.79
N GLU A 185 -4.86 -11.85 -18.69
CA GLU A 185 -6.24 -12.28 -18.60
C GLU A 185 -6.57 -12.61 -17.14
N GLY A 186 -7.69 -12.10 -16.63
CA GLY A 186 -8.15 -12.44 -15.28
C GLY A 186 -9.00 -11.36 -14.62
N ILE A 187 -9.03 -11.41 -13.28
CA ILE A 187 -9.66 -10.39 -12.44
C ILE A 187 -8.61 -9.30 -12.16
N PRO A 188 -8.88 -8.01 -12.48
CA PRO A 188 -7.89 -6.94 -12.41
C PRO A 188 -7.15 -6.86 -11.06
N GLU A 189 -7.88 -6.79 -9.95
CA GLU A 189 -7.31 -6.69 -8.61
C GLU A 189 -6.43 -7.90 -8.26
N GLU A 190 -6.82 -9.10 -8.66
CA GLU A 190 -6.04 -10.31 -8.39
C GLU A 190 -4.76 -10.35 -9.20
N GLU A 191 -4.80 -9.97 -10.48
CA GLU A 191 -3.62 -9.94 -11.34
C GLU A 191 -2.64 -8.83 -10.93
N ILE A 192 -3.13 -7.64 -10.56
CA ILE A 192 -2.30 -6.55 -10.02
C ILE A 192 -1.61 -7.00 -8.74
N LEU A 193 -2.37 -7.57 -7.79
CA LEU A 193 -1.83 -8.06 -6.53
C LEU A 193 -0.89 -9.25 -6.71
N SER A 194 -1.19 -10.12 -7.68
CA SER A 194 -0.32 -11.23 -8.06
C SER A 194 1.01 -10.70 -8.58
N TYR A 195 0.99 -9.76 -9.52
CA TYR A 195 2.21 -9.12 -10.03
C TYR A 195 3.01 -8.49 -8.89
N ALA A 196 2.35 -7.72 -8.03
CA ALA A 196 3.00 -7.04 -6.92
C ALA A 196 3.65 -8.00 -5.90
N ARG A 197 3.07 -9.20 -5.70
CA ARG A 197 3.66 -10.24 -4.84
C ARG A 197 4.89 -10.90 -5.44
N HIS A 198 4.87 -11.13 -6.76
CA HIS A 198 5.92 -11.87 -7.47
C HIS A 198 7.10 -10.96 -7.85
N GLU A 199 6.82 -9.83 -8.52
CA GLU A 199 7.83 -8.94 -9.10
C GLU A 199 8.26 -7.83 -8.14
N ARG A 200 7.41 -7.49 -7.16
CA ARG A 200 7.67 -6.49 -6.12
C ARG A 200 8.13 -5.14 -6.67
N PRO A 201 7.25 -4.46 -7.43
CA PRO A 201 7.51 -3.07 -7.80
C PRO A 201 7.72 -2.23 -6.55
N LEU A 202 8.50 -1.15 -6.66
CA LEU A 202 8.68 -0.20 -5.56
C LEU A 202 7.34 0.40 -5.14
N ILE A 203 6.47 0.65 -6.12
CA ILE A 203 5.18 1.28 -5.93
C ILE A 203 4.21 0.93 -7.07
N ILE A 204 2.93 0.86 -6.73
CA ILE A 204 1.81 0.79 -7.67
C ILE A 204 1.23 2.20 -7.79
N VAL A 205 1.19 2.76 -8.98
CA VAL A 205 0.55 4.05 -9.27
C VAL A 205 -0.73 3.79 -10.03
N MET A 206 -1.88 4.21 -9.50
CA MET A 206 -3.16 3.94 -10.15
C MET A 206 -4.18 5.06 -9.93
N GLY A 207 -5.17 5.14 -10.82
CA GLY A 207 -6.33 5.99 -10.60
C GLY A 207 -7.19 5.48 -9.44
N THR A 208 -7.95 6.37 -8.81
CA THR A 208 -8.94 5.93 -7.80
C THR A 208 -10.17 5.27 -8.42
N ARG A 209 -10.31 5.29 -9.76
CA ARG A 209 -11.45 4.80 -10.54
C ARG A 209 -11.02 4.31 -11.90
N GLY A 210 -11.98 3.70 -12.61
CA GLY A 210 -11.80 3.23 -13.97
C GLY A 210 -12.95 3.57 -14.93
N GLU A 211 -12.85 3.05 -16.15
CA GLU A 211 -13.68 3.37 -17.34
C GLU A 211 -15.21 3.29 -17.08
N HIS A 212 -15.64 2.43 -16.16
CA HIS A 212 -17.07 2.15 -15.93
C HIS A 212 -17.70 2.89 -14.74
N GLN A 213 -16.97 3.76 -14.03
CA GLN A 213 -17.45 4.40 -12.80
C GLN A 213 -17.70 5.90 -12.98
N LYS A 214 -18.98 6.29 -13.03
CA LYS A 214 -19.42 7.69 -13.22
C LYS A 214 -19.87 8.39 -11.93
N ASP A 215 -20.10 7.65 -10.84
CA ASP A 215 -20.49 8.26 -9.57
C ASP A 215 -19.31 9.00 -8.95
N LEU A 216 -19.43 10.32 -8.81
CA LEU A 216 -18.39 11.26 -8.38
C LEU A 216 -17.95 11.10 -6.91
N GLU A 217 -18.54 10.17 -6.17
CA GLU A 217 -18.41 10.07 -4.71
C GLU A 217 -17.74 8.78 -4.21
N LEU A 218 -17.25 7.87 -5.08
CA LEU A 218 -16.66 6.61 -4.60
C LEU A 218 -15.32 6.17 -5.21
N ILE A 219 -14.47 5.45 -4.45
CA ILE A 219 -13.31 4.71 -4.99
C ILE A 219 -13.81 3.47 -5.72
N GLY A 220 -13.14 3.13 -6.83
CA GLY A 220 -13.41 1.93 -7.58
C GLY A 220 -13.03 0.63 -6.85
N SER A 221 -13.84 -0.41 -7.04
CA SER A 221 -13.64 -1.72 -6.42
C SER A 221 -12.22 -2.27 -6.60
N VAL A 222 -11.65 -2.14 -7.80
CA VAL A 222 -10.27 -2.58 -8.10
C VAL A 222 -9.25 -1.84 -7.22
N THR A 223 -9.28 -0.51 -7.22
CA THR A 223 -8.37 0.32 -6.41
C THR A 223 -8.54 0.02 -4.92
N ALA A 224 -9.78 -0.13 -4.44
CA ALA A 224 -10.06 -0.46 -3.05
C ALA A 224 -9.39 -1.79 -2.64
N GLU A 225 -9.56 -2.85 -3.45
CA GLU A 225 -8.94 -4.15 -3.21
C GLU A 225 -7.40 -4.09 -3.26
N VAL A 226 -6.84 -3.35 -4.22
CA VAL A 226 -5.39 -3.19 -4.34
C VAL A 226 -4.81 -2.42 -3.15
N ILE A 227 -5.41 -1.29 -2.78
CA ILE A 227 -5.03 -0.50 -1.60
C ILE A 227 -5.01 -1.37 -0.35
N GLU A 228 -6.04 -2.20 -0.19
CA GLU A 228 -6.25 -3.05 0.98
C GLU A 228 -5.23 -4.19 1.07
N ARG A 229 -4.90 -4.82 -0.06
CA ARG A 229 -4.18 -6.11 -0.07
C ARG A 229 -2.75 -6.04 -0.63
N SER A 230 -2.34 -4.92 -1.22
CA SER A 230 -1.02 -4.80 -1.85
C SER A 230 0.11 -5.14 -0.88
N PRO A 231 1.17 -5.84 -1.29
CA PRO A 231 2.39 -6.00 -0.49
C PRO A 231 3.36 -4.81 -0.63
N THR A 232 3.09 -3.88 -1.55
CA THR A 232 3.96 -2.75 -1.92
C THR A 232 3.21 -1.43 -1.77
N PHE A 233 3.92 -0.31 -1.89
CA PHE A 233 3.30 1.01 -1.77
C PHE A 233 2.23 1.19 -2.85
N VAL A 234 1.17 1.93 -2.53
CA VAL A 234 0.13 2.26 -3.51
C VAL A 234 -0.09 3.77 -3.51
N TYR A 235 0.12 4.41 -4.65
CA TYR A 235 -0.19 5.81 -4.88
C TYR A 235 -1.46 5.92 -5.72
N ALA A 236 -2.56 6.29 -5.08
CA ALA A 236 -3.87 6.41 -5.70
C ALA A 236 -4.19 7.87 -6.04
N ILE A 237 -4.52 8.14 -7.30
CA ILE A 237 -4.73 9.49 -7.83
C ILE A 237 -6.23 9.74 -8.12
N PRO A 238 -6.88 10.65 -7.38
CA PRO A 238 -8.22 11.13 -7.71
C PRO A 238 -8.29 11.90 -9.03
N GLU A 239 -9.45 11.87 -9.69
CA GLU A 239 -9.72 12.60 -10.94
C GLU A 239 -9.39 14.09 -10.83
N ARG A 240 -9.87 14.70 -9.74
CA ARG A 240 -9.79 16.13 -9.47
C ARG A 240 -8.52 16.54 -8.73
N ALA A 241 -7.63 15.58 -8.44
CA ALA A 241 -6.32 15.93 -7.91
C ALA A 241 -5.61 16.88 -8.86
N PRO A 242 -4.95 17.93 -8.38
CA PRO A 242 -4.07 18.72 -9.23
C PRO A 242 -3.06 17.78 -9.91
N SER A 243 -2.85 17.94 -11.23
CA SER A 243 -1.74 17.26 -11.90
C SER A 243 -0.46 17.96 -11.46
N LYS A 244 0.17 17.43 -10.42
CA LYS A 244 1.46 17.90 -9.92
C LYS A 244 2.50 16.84 -10.22
N PRO A 245 3.64 17.21 -10.82
CA PRO A 245 4.77 16.32 -10.91
C PRO A 245 5.31 16.03 -9.50
N ILE A 246 6.05 14.93 -9.35
CA ILE A 246 6.55 14.47 -8.04
C ILE A 246 7.48 15.50 -7.39
N GLU A 247 8.13 16.35 -8.18
CA GLU A 247 9.00 17.45 -7.74
C GLU A 247 8.23 18.57 -7.03
N ASP A 248 6.95 18.74 -7.35
CA ASP A 248 6.08 19.78 -6.79
C ASP A 248 5.28 19.28 -5.58
N ILE A 249 5.56 18.05 -5.13
CA ILE A 249 5.02 17.51 -3.87
C ILE A 249 5.93 17.98 -2.73
N HIS A 250 5.46 18.99 -2.00
CA HIS A 250 6.22 19.62 -0.93
C HIS A 250 5.71 19.23 0.45
N LYS A 251 4.42 18.94 0.60
CA LYS A 251 3.84 18.63 1.92
C LYS A 251 3.05 17.34 1.94
N VAL A 252 3.50 16.43 2.78
CA VAL A 252 2.91 15.10 2.95
C VAL A 252 2.32 14.99 4.35
N ALA A 253 1.06 14.59 4.43
CA ALA A 253 0.35 14.47 5.70
C ALA A 253 0.20 13.01 6.13
N LEU A 254 0.81 12.62 7.24
CA LEU A 254 0.69 11.27 7.78
C LEU A 254 -0.34 11.23 8.92
N PHE A 255 -1.44 10.52 8.70
CA PHE A 255 -2.38 10.20 9.78
C PHE A 255 -1.81 9.11 10.68
N THR A 256 -1.67 9.39 11.97
CA THR A 256 -0.98 8.47 12.88
C THR A 256 -1.61 8.42 14.27
N SER A 257 -1.53 7.24 14.87
CA SER A 257 -1.76 7.00 16.30
C SER A 257 -0.47 7.09 17.13
N PHE A 258 0.66 7.32 16.47
CA PHE A 258 2.00 7.22 17.03
C PHE A 258 2.31 5.85 17.65
N ASP A 259 1.77 4.77 17.07
CA ASP A 259 2.15 3.41 17.47
C ASP A 259 3.50 3.02 16.83
N GLN A 260 4.12 1.95 17.34
CA GLN A 260 5.44 1.50 16.84
C GLN A 260 5.41 1.17 15.33
N ARG A 261 4.28 0.75 14.78
CA ARG A 261 4.18 0.41 13.35
C ARG A 261 4.08 1.66 12.49
N ASP A 262 3.45 2.72 12.98
CA ASP A 262 3.44 4.00 12.28
C ASP A 262 4.87 4.57 12.17
N LEU A 263 5.75 4.32 13.16
CA LEU A 263 7.17 4.66 13.07
C LEU A 263 7.90 3.84 11.98
N ILE A 264 7.58 2.55 11.85
CA ILE A 264 8.15 1.69 10.80
C ILE A 264 7.67 2.13 9.41
N ALA A 265 6.37 2.41 9.25
CA ALA A 265 5.85 2.96 7.99
C ALA A 265 6.55 4.27 7.64
N PHE A 266 6.70 5.16 8.62
CA PHE A 266 7.37 6.42 8.39
C PHE A 266 8.82 6.21 7.93
N ASP A 267 9.59 5.34 8.57
CA ASP A 267 10.96 5.04 8.16
C ASP A 267 11.01 4.47 6.72
N SER A 268 10.07 3.58 6.39
CA SER A 268 9.87 3.03 5.04
C SER A 268 9.58 4.14 4.01
N LEU A 269 8.70 5.10 4.35
CA LEU A 269 8.37 6.26 3.53
C LEU A 269 9.61 7.13 3.28
N ILE A 270 10.28 7.57 4.35
CA ILE A 270 11.45 8.45 4.21
C ILE A 270 12.58 7.77 3.44
N THR A 271 12.83 6.49 3.70
CA THR A 271 13.88 5.74 3.01
C THR A 271 13.59 5.60 1.52
N THR A 272 12.34 5.34 1.17
CA THR A 272 11.91 5.17 -0.23
C THR A 272 11.96 6.48 -1.01
N PHE A 273 11.60 7.60 -0.37
CA PHE A 273 11.52 8.92 -0.99
C PHE A 273 12.63 9.87 -0.51
N LYS A 274 13.78 9.35 -0.07
CA LYS A 274 14.87 10.15 0.52
C LYS A 274 15.40 11.27 -0.38
N ASP A 275 15.27 11.08 -1.69
CA ASP A 275 15.74 12.03 -2.69
C ASP A 275 14.70 13.14 -2.97
N ASN A 276 13.53 13.08 -2.34
CA ASN A 276 12.49 14.10 -2.38
C ASN A 276 12.55 14.96 -1.12
N GLN A 277 12.53 16.27 -1.30
CA GLN A 277 12.43 17.21 -0.19
C GLN A 277 10.96 17.49 0.08
N PHE A 278 10.38 16.78 1.05
CA PHE A 278 9.04 17.05 1.54
C PHE A 278 9.03 17.37 3.03
N GLU A 279 8.18 18.32 3.39
CA GLU A 279 7.72 18.58 4.74
C GLU A 279 6.73 17.49 5.15
N VAL A 280 6.93 16.90 6.32
CA VAL A 280 6.01 15.90 6.87
C VAL A 280 5.15 16.53 7.96
N THR A 281 3.84 16.53 7.74
CA THR A 281 2.87 16.90 8.77
C THR A 281 2.26 15.64 9.39
N PHE A 282 2.59 15.34 10.64
CA PHE A 282 1.89 14.32 11.41
C PHE A 282 0.53 14.86 11.88
N ILE A 283 -0.53 14.16 11.54
CA ILE A 283 -1.89 14.49 11.97
C ILE A 283 -2.35 13.46 13.00
N HIS A 284 -2.52 13.94 14.23
CA HIS A 284 -3.08 13.19 15.34
C HIS A 284 -4.56 13.50 15.51
N ILE A 285 -5.40 12.49 15.41
CA ILE A 285 -6.85 12.62 15.57
C ILE A 285 -7.22 12.36 17.04
N ASN A 286 -7.84 13.34 17.69
CA ASN A 286 -8.27 13.21 19.07
C ASN A 286 -9.66 12.57 19.16
N SER A 287 -9.74 11.37 19.75
CA SER A 287 -11.00 10.77 20.20
C SER A 287 -11.08 10.77 21.74
N HIS A 288 -11.98 11.60 22.27
CA HIS A 288 -12.27 11.84 23.71
C HIS A 288 -11.18 12.53 24.57
N GLU A 289 -11.63 13.35 25.53
CA GLU A 289 -10.77 14.27 26.30
C GLU A 289 -9.78 13.59 27.24
N GLU A 290 -10.10 12.41 27.79
CA GLU A 290 -9.25 11.72 28.78
C GLU A 290 -7.89 11.25 28.23
N LYS A 291 -7.78 11.05 26.91
CA LYS A 291 -6.53 10.64 26.26
C LYS A 291 -5.60 11.81 25.90
N ARG A 292 -6.07 13.06 25.98
CA ARG A 292 -5.32 14.25 25.48
C ARG A 292 -3.98 14.47 26.20
N LYS A 293 -3.90 14.31 27.52
CA LYS A 293 -2.65 14.53 28.29
C LYS A 293 -1.57 13.47 28.04
N TRP A 294 -1.98 12.22 27.81
CA TRP A 294 -1.04 11.13 27.49
C TRP A 294 -0.40 11.33 26.10
N ASN A 295 -1.10 12.03 25.21
CA ASN A 295 -0.62 12.32 23.85
C ASN A 295 0.48 13.40 23.82
N GLU A 296 0.45 14.43 24.67
CA GLU A 296 1.43 15.53 24.61
C GLU A 296 2.86 15.11 24.96
N ILE A 297 3.04 14.31 26.03
CA ILE A 297 4.37 13.81 26.44
C ILE A 297 4.91 12.84 25.38
N THR A 298 4.05 11.96 24.87
CA THR A 298 4.39 11.00 23.80
C THR A 298 4.79 11.75 22.53
N LEU A 299 4.02 12.78 22.15
CA LEU A 299 4.32 13.65 21.00
C LEU A 299 5.65 14.38 21.17
N ALA A 300 5.99 14.87 22.38
CA ALA A 300 7.27 15.51 22.65
C ALA A 300 8.45 14.54 22.47
N GLY A 301 8.33 13.30 22.96
CA GLY A 301 9.34 12.27 22.75
C GLY A 301 9.53 11.91 21.27
N ILE A 302 8.42 11.84 20.53
CA ILE A 302 8.42 11.53 19.09
C ILE A 302 9.00 12.67 18.26
N LYS A 303 8.67 13.92 18.60
CA LYS A 303 9.30 15.12 18.03
C LYS A 303 10.81 15.08 18.17
N GLU A 304 11.28 14.77 19.37
CA GLU A 304 12.71 14.67 19.65
C GLU A 304 13.37 13.51 18.90
N TYR A 305 12.70 12.35 18.82
CA TYR A 305 13.16 11.20 18.04
C TYR A 305 13.32 11.53 16.55
N PHE A 306 12.28 12.06 15.91
CA PHE A 306 12.31 12.35 14.47
C PHE A 306 13.31 13.45 14.11
N LYS A 307 13.40 14.51 14.93
CA LYS A 307 14.38 15.57 14.73
C LYS A 307 15.83 15.07 14.82
N LYS A 308 16.10 14.10 15.72
CA LYS A 308 17.43 13.48 15.84
C LYS A 308 17.74 12.52 14.70
N GLN A 309 16.76 11.71 14.33
CA GLN A 309 16.95 10.63 13.36
C GLN A 309 16.96 11.15 11.91
N TYR A 310 16.19 12.20 11.61
CA TYR A 310 16.05 12.79 10.28
C TYR A 310 16.23 14.32 10.35
N PRO A 311 17.45 14.81 10.60
CA PRO A 311 17.70 16.24 10.85
C PRO A 311 17.44 17.14 9.61
N ASP A 312 17.43 16.55 8.41
CA ASP A 312 17.25 17.26 7.15
C ASP A 312 15.78 17.34 6.70
N ILE A 313 14.85 16.80 7.51
CA ILE A 313 13.41 16.79 7.20
C ILE A 313 12.68 17.75 8.13
N GLU A 314 11.82 18.58 7.54
CA GLU A 314 10.94 19.45 8.30
C GLU A 314 9.70 18.70 8.79
N PHE A 315 9.44 18.76 10.10
CA PHE A 315 8.34 18.08 10.75
C PHE A 315 7.35 19.05 11.38
N ASN A 316 6.09 18.94 10.96
CA ASN A 316 4.96 19.62 11.56
C ASN A 316 4.02 18.63 12.26
N TYR A 317 3.32 19.10 13.29
CA TYR A 317 2.47 18.26 14.13
C TYR A 317 1.15 18.98 14.39
N LEU A 318 0.07 18.40 13.88
CA LEU A 318 -1.28 18.91 14.05
C LEU A 318 -2.11 17.94 14.88
N SER A 319 -2.87 18.50 15.80
CA SER A 319 -3.85 17.75 16.59
C SER A 319 -5.23 18.24 16.22
N VAL A 320 -6.08 17.34 15.72
CA VAL A 320 -7.37 17.69 15.12
C VAL A 320 -8.47 16.86 15.77
N ASP A 321 -9.63 17.48 15.98
CA ASP A 321 -10.81 16.78 16.47
C ASP A 321 -11.40 15.88 15.36
N GLU A 322 -11.82 14.67 15.74
CA GLU A 322 -12.39 13.69 14.83
C GLU A 322 -13.65 14.19 14.11
N GLU A 323 -14.59 14.80 14.84
CA GLU A 323 -15.86 15.28 14.26
C GLU A 323 -15.60 16.42 13.28
N TYR A 324 -14.67 17.31 13.62
CA TYR A 324 -14.25 18.38 12.73
C TYR A 324 -13.64 17.83 11.43
N LEU A 325 -12.72 16.87 11.54
CA LEU A 325 -12.05 16.30 10.37
C LEU A 325 -13.04 15.53 9.48
N LEU A 326 -13.98 14.81 10.10
CA LEU A 326 -15.06 14.13 9.41
C LEU A 326 -15.85 15.08 8.52
N ASP A 327 -16.18 16.28 8.98
CA ASP A 327 -16.99 17.18 8.17
C ASP A 327 -16.16 18.03 7.20
N ASN A 328 -14.87 18.24 7.49
CA ASN A 328 -14.09 19.32 6.89
C ASN A 328 -12.76 18.89 6.26
N LEU A 329 -12.57 17.60 5.94
CA LEU A 329 -11.33 17.08 5.38
C LEU A 329 -10.77 17.90 4.21
N ASP A 330 -11.58 18.20 3.18
CA ASP A 330 -11.08 18.93 2.00
C ASP A 330 -10.60 20.34 2.35
N ARG A 331 -11.37 21.03 3.19
CA ARG A 331 -11.00 22.36 3.70
C ARG A 331 -9.74 22.29 4.54
N PHE A 332 -9.63 21.29 5.40
CA PHE A 332 -8.44 21.05 6.22
C PHE A 332 -7.20 20.80 5.34
N VAL A 333 -7.33 20.00 4.28
CA VAL A 333 -6.24 19.76 3.32
C VAL A 333 -5.82 21.04 2.61
N GLN A 334 -6.78 21.85 2.14
CA GLN A 334 -6.50 23.11 1.47
C GLN A 334 -5.85 24.14 2.39
N GLU A 335 -6.38 24.34 3.60
CA GLU A 335 -5.85 25.31 4.59
C GLU A 335 -4.42 24.97 5.00
N ASN A 336 -4.10 23.68 5.12
CA ASN A 336 -2.77 23.21 5.49
C ASN A 336 -1.83 23.00 4.29
N GLN A 337 -2.32 23.17 3.06
CA GLN A 337 -1.59 22.98 1.81
C GLN A 337 -1.00 21.57 1.70
N ILE A 338 -1.80 20.55 2.01
CA ILE A 338 -1.38 19.14 1.94
C ILE A 338 -1.45 18.67 0.48
N ASP A 339 -0.32 18.20 -0.05
CA ASP A 339 -0.23 17.68 -1.42
C ASP A 339 -0.60 16.20 -1.50
N VAL A 340 -0.22 15.42 -0.49
CA VAL A 340 -0.46 13.96 -0.42
C VAL A 340 -0.86 13.57 0.99
N ILE A 341 -1.88 12.71 1.09
CA ILE A 341 -2.26 12.07 2.34
C ILE A 341 -1.62 10.68 2.40
N CYS A 342 -0.87 10.42 3.45
CA CYS A 342 -0.25 9.14 3.75
C CYS A 342 -0.99 8.38 4.84
N THR A 343 -1.10 7.05 4.67
CA THR A 343 -1.65 6.15 5.68
C THR A 343 -0.95 4.79 5.65
N SER A 344 -0.83 4.15 6.81
CA SER A 344 -0.18 2.85 6.96
C SER A 344 -1.17 1.68 6.85
N ASN A 345 -0.81 0.60 6.12
CA ASN A 345 -1.71 -0.54 5.87
C ASN A 345 -1.38 -1.80 6.71
N TYR A 346 -1.13 -1.65 8.01
CA TYR A 346 -0.71 -2.77 8.88
C TYR A 346 -1.84 -3.61 9.49
N LYS A 347 -3.11 -3.28 9.23
CA LYS A 347 -4.23 -4.15 9.56
C LYS A 347 -5.10 -4.22 8.34
N ARG A 348 -5.35 -5.43 7.84
CA ARG A 348 -6.42 -5.69 6.87
C ARG A 348 -7.65 -4.92 7.37
N ASN A 349 -8.16 -4.02 6.53
CA ASN A 349 -9.13 -2.95 6.69
C ASN A 349 -8.49 -1.58 7.03
N ILE A 350 -7.79 -0.96 6.07
CA ILE A 350 -7.50 0.49 6.12
C ILE A 350 -8.80 1.26 6.35
N PHE A 351 -9.89 0.77 5.74
CA PHE A 351 -11.26 1.23 5.92
C PHE A 351 -11.76 1.25 7.37
N ALA A 352 -11.15 0.47 8.28
CA ALA A 352 -11.50 0.45 9.70
C ALA A 352 -10.50 1.21 10.59
N ARG A 353 -9.37 1.68 10.05
CA ARG A 353 -8.22 2.17 10.83
C ARG A 353 -8.10 3.68 11.00
N LEU A 354 -8.77 4.52 10.22
CA LEU A 354 -8.77 5.97 10.47
C LEU A 354 -9.70 6.30 11.64
N PHE A 355 -9.45 5.69 12.80
CA PHE A 355 -10.08 5.81 14.13
C PHE A 355 -11.60 5.63 14.21
N ASN A 356 -12.28 5.69 13.06
CA ASN A 356 -13.68 5.47 12.80
C ASN A 356 -13.83 5.13 11.30
N PRO A 357 -14.55 4.06 10.95
CA PRO A 357 -14.80 3.71 9.56
C PRO A 357 -15.32 4.87 8.72
N SER A 358 -15.99 5.86 9.32
CA SER A 358 -16.48 7.06 8.63
C SER A 358 -15.37 7.99 8.12
N ILE A 359 -14.26 8.23 8.85
CA ILE A 359 -13.15 9.08 8.38
C ILE A 359 -12.39 8.35 7.29
N ALA A 360 -12.13 7.06 7.50
CA ALA A 360 -11.45 6.23 6.51
C ALA A 360 -12.22 6.24 5.21
N ARG A 361 -13.53 6.03 5.33
CA ARG A 361 -14.44 6.15 4.23
C ARG A 361 -14.33 7.55 3.63
N LYS A 362 -14.48 8.65 4.37
CA LYS A 362 -14.47 9.98 3.74
C LYS A 362 -13.14 10.34 3.05
N MET A 363 -11.99 9.99 3.63
CA MET A 363 -10.68 10.19 2.99
C MET A 363 -10.54 9.42 1.68
N LEU A 364 -11.02 8.18 1.67
CA LEU A 364 -10.97 7.32 0.50
C LEU A 364 -12.00 7.77 -0.54
N PHE A 365 -13.27 7.94 -0.15
CA PHE A 365 -14.40 8.14 -1.06
C PHE A 365 -14.55 9.61 -1.55
N HIS A 366 -13.96 10.62 -0.88
CA HIS A 366 -14.20 12.03 -1.21
C HIS A 366 -12.99 12.97 -1.27
N SER A 367 -11.74 12.51 -1.20
CA SER A 367 -10.62 13.45 -1.29
C SER A 367 -10.22 13.76 -2.74
N ASN A 368 -10.09 15.04 -3.07
CA ASN A 368 -9.42 15.51 -4.29
C ASN A 368 -7.88 15.50 -4.13
N THR A 369 -7.35 14.74 -3.17
CA THR A 369 -5.93 14.71 -2.82
C THR A 369 -5.39 13.30 -3.04
N PRO A 370 -4.24 13.12 -3.71
CA PRO A 370 -3.60 11.83 -3.83
C PRO A 370 -3.39 11.12 -2.48
N LEU A 371 -3.53 9.80 -2.49
CA LEU A 371 -3.36 8.94 -1.32
C LEU A 371 -2.15 8.04 -1.52
N LEU A 372 -1.22 8.05 -0.56
CA LEU A 372 -0.09 7.13 -0.50
C LEU A 372 -0.28 6.13 0.64
N ILE A 373 -0.43 4.87 0.26
CA ILE A 373 -0.55 3.74 1.17
C ILE A 373 0.84 3.17 1.43
N ILE A 374 1.27 3.22 2.68
CA ILE A 374 2.60 2.80 3.12
C ILE A 374 2.56 1.35 3.62
N LYS A 375 3.62 0.60 3.28
CA LYS A 375 3.82 -0.79 3.67
C LYS A 375 5.04 -0.98 4.54
#